data_AF-A0A2D8RIN3-F1
#
_entry.id   AF-A0A2D8RIN3-F1
#
_cell.length_a   1.000
_cell.length_b   1.000
_cell.length_c   1.000
_cell.angle_alpha   90.00
_cell.angle_beta   90.00
_cell.angle_gamma   90.00
#
_symmetry.space_group_name_H-M   'P 1'
#
loop_
_entity.id
_entity.type
_entity.pdbx_description
1 polymer ?
#
loop_
_entity_poly.entity_id
_entity_poly.type
_entity_poly.pdbx_seq_one_letter_code
_entity_poly.pdbx_strand_id
1 'polypeptide(L)'
;MIRWLRILMLALILPATFCVALEEVRVDDAFSSVSLGTSMDYLEDPERDLTLPDILARSDEFQPSTVEVLNPGYTSAGYWVRFRLKNVTTDAQTVFLDYQTPFVDTIRLYQPAYEPGEGAYQVQRSGRMVLPQNRPYQSRHFVFPITLPPEQSQTFYLYADSADTFYMPLKLFDEVALNEYLRTGYAWLTFYQGLIFAMMVFSLFLLITIRDRVYGAYILVIVVHHGLFFAMYDGLTYTLFGLEHPWWSREALSVVSGASMVLLMQFTRLLLCTPQEQPKLDRWIVRLQILGIVATLGSIFVDYYISIRVVNPIASTTGVLLCVAGWNSLRNGNSAARYFLLAWTFVIVGGFAFSLKAWGLLPVNLFTEYGWQMGSALEALLLSMAIAERINIEVRQRERSQRQVQQAQAHALEVQLRANDTLEERVRQRTEQLEMANLKLEKMSFTDGLTGLHNRRFFEQRLDLEYARAFRDKITLVAMVLDIDNFKRFNDTYGHLVGDQCLKAVAETIRAQLQRPTDVASRYGGEEFCVLLPATSLEGACHVAERIRLATENLGFLVEGKLVPVSISIGVAGLVPEEEGAGQTLLKMADLALYESKHKGRNRVTLSETLPA
;
A
#
# COMPACT_ATOMS: atom_id res chain seq x y z
N MET A 1 45.23 34.73 17.14
CA MET A 1 43.90 35.03 16.55
C MET A 1 42.87 35.51 17.58
N ILE A 2 42.77 34.89 18.76
CA ILE A 2 41.79 35.25 19.82
C ILE A 2 42.02 36.62 20.49
N ARG A 3 43.27 37.12 20.56
CA ARG A 3 43.58 38.46 21.15
C ARG A 3 43.22 39.63 20.23
N TRP A 4 43.30 39.46 18.91
CA TRP A 4 42.91 40.50 17.95
C TRP A 4 41.38 40.64 17.83
N LEU A 5 40.62 39.53 17.98
CA LEU A 5 39.15 39.57 18.05
C LEU A 5 38.63 40.31 19.29
N ARG A 6 39.33 40.22 20.44
CA ARG A 6 38.96 40.98 21.64
C ARG A 6 39.22 42.48 21.49
N ILE A 7 40.28 42.87 20.77
CA ILE A 7 40.60 44.28 20.51
C ILE A 7 39.62 44.86 19.47
N LEU A 8 39.20 44.08 18.48
CA LEU A 8 38.14 44.49 17.54
C LEU A 8 36.75 44.58 18.21
N MET A 9 36.45 43.72 19.19
CA MET A 9 35.21 43.82 19.98
C MET A 9 35.22 44.97 21.01
N LEU A 10 36.39 45.32 21.55
CA LEU A 10 36.54 46.45 22.49
C LEU A 10 36.63 47.81 21.80
N ALA A 11 36.99 47.86 20.51
CA ALA A 11 36.99 49.09 19.72
C ALA A 11 35.58 49.49 19.19
N LEU A 12 34.56 48.65 19.43
CA LEU A 12 33.18 48.86 19.00
C LEU A 12 32.26 49.42 20.11
N ILE A 13 32.81 49.77 21.27
CA ILE A 13 32.03 50.28 22.41
C ILE A 13 32.71 51.52 23.00
N LEU A 14 32.48 52.66 22.35
CA LEU A 14 32.56 53.98 22.98
C LEU A 14 31.50 54.84 22.29
N PRO A 15 30.25 54.92 22.82
CA PRO A 15 29.34 55.93 22.35
C PRO A 15 29.86 57.27 22.88
N ALA A 16 30.42 58.09 22.00
CA ALA A 16 30.57 59.50 22.27
C ALA A 16 29.15 60.09 22.28
N THR A 17 28.61 60.35 23.47
CA THR A 17 27.37 61.11 23.63
C THR A 17 27.62 62.56 23.23
N PHE A 18 27.53 62.83 21.93
CA PHE A 18 27.30 64.19 21.46
C PHE A 18 25.84 64.53 21.74
N CYS A 19 25.61 65.56 22.55
CA CYS A 19 24.31 66.17 22.72
C CYS A 19 23.97 66.91 21.41
N VAL A 20 23.51 66.17 20.40
CA VAL A 20 22.98 66.74 19.17
C VAL A 20 21.58 67.25 19.50
N ALA A 21 21.30 68.53 19.22
CA ALA A 21 19.97 69.08 19.40
C ALA A 21 18.97 68.29 18.53
N LEU A 22 17.80 67.95 19.09
CA LEU A 22 16.72 67.26 18.35
C LEU A 22 16.47 67.96 17.00
N GLU A 23 16.74 67.22 15.92
CA GLU A 23 16.63 67.72 14.56
C GLU A 23 15.16 67.99 14.21
N GLU A 24 14.89 69.17 13.66
CA GLU A 24 13.53 69.59 13.28
C GLU A 24 13.24 69.14 11.84
N VAL A 25 12.24 68.26 11.69
CA VAL A 25 11.79 67.76 10.39
C VAL A 25 10.87 68.80 9.74
N ARG A 26 11.23 69.23 8.52
CA ARG A 26 10.50 70.25 7.77
C ARG A 26 9.52 69.62 6.79
N VAL A 27 8.29 70.09 6.79
CA VAL A 27 7.21 69.70 5.86
C VAL A 27 6.96 70.90 4.96
N ASP A 28 7.33 70.76 3.68
CA ASP A 28 7.10 71.72 2.60
C ASP A 28 6.15 71.13 1.54
N ASP A 29 5.83 71.91 0.50
CA ASP A 29 4.94 71.47 -0.59
C ASP A 29 5.51 70.28 -1.42
N ALA A 30 6.81 69.99 -1.29
CA ALA A 30 7.48 68.89 -1.97
C ALA A 30 7.68 67.66 -1.06
N PHE A 31 7.21 67.73 0.19
CA PHE A 31 7.35 66.67 1.17
C PHE A 31 6.61 65.41 0.70
N SER A 32 7.28 64.25 0.79
CA SER A 32 6.71 62.95 0.42
C SER A 32 6.81 61.96 1.58
N SER A 33 8.02 61.62 2.02
CA SER A 33 8.20 60.79 3.21
C SER A 33 9.57 60.95 3.86
N VAL A 34 9.64 60.71 5.17
CA VAL A 34 10.92 60.72 5.93
C VAL A 34 10.86 59.77 7.12
N SER A 35 11.94 59.03 7.35
CA SER A 35 12.09 58.19 8.55
C SER A 35 12.47 59.06 9.75
N LEU A 36 11.77 58.90 10.88
CA LEU A 36 12.00 59.72 12.08
C LEU A 36 13.10 59.18 13.00
N GLY A 37 13.62 57.98 12.73
CA GLY A 37 14.50 57.25 13.65
C GLY A 37 15.71 58.04 14.15
N THR A 38 16.36 58.82 13.30
CA THR A 38 17.53 59.65 13.67
C THR A 38 17.17 61.08 14.07
N SER A 39 15.91 61.47 13.90
CA SER A 39 15.41 62.83 14.18
C SER A 39 14.44 62.80 15.37
N MET A 40 14.63 61.85 16.28
CA MET A 40 13.82 61.64 17.47
C MET A 40 14.70 61.39 18.70
N ASP A 41 14.22 61.82 19.87
CA ASP A 41 14.80 61.40 21.14
C ASP A 41 13.86 60.39 21.81
N TYR A 42 14.41 59.50 22.63
CA TYR A 42 13.65 58.49 23.36
C TYR A 42 13.95 58.48 24.86
N LEU A 43 12.98 58.02 25.64
CA LEU A 43 13.08 57.79 27.07
C LEU A 43 12.42 56.44 27.40
N GLU A 44 13.12 55.61 28.16
CA GLU A 44 12.61 54.33 28.63
C GLU A 44 11.70 54.53 29.86
N ASP A 45 10.57 53.83 29.88
CA ASP A 45 9.59 53.78 30.96
C ASP A 45 9.48 52.34 31.50
N PRO A 46 10.34 51.95 32.47
CA PRO A 46 10.42 50.57 32.93
C PRO A 46 9.13 50.03 33.55
N GLU A 47 8.34 50.90 34.20
CA GLU A 47 7.14 50.54 34.96
C GLU A 47 5.83 50.74 34.16
N ARG A 48 5.90 51.40 32.99
CA ARG A 48 4.76 51.73 32.11
C ARG A 48 3.73 52.64 32.78
N ASP A 49 4.17 53.45 33.73
CA ASP A 49 3.30 54.26 34.59
C ASP A 49 3.50 55.77 34.38
N LEU A 50 4.49 56.18 33.58
CA LEU A 50 4.75 57.59 33.31
C LEU A 50 3.59 58.21 32.51
N THR A 51 3.18 59.41 32.91
CA THR A 51 2.16 60.19 32.21
C THR A 51 2.79 61.34 31.43
N LEU A 52 2.06 61.94 30.47
CA LEU A 52 2.57 63.08 29.71
C LEU A 52 3.09 64.23 30.62
N PRO A 53 2.39 64.63 31.70
CA PRO A 53 2.95 65.59 32.67
C PRO A 53 4.32 65.21 33.24
N ASP A 54 4.53 63.93 33.58
CA ASP A 54 5.82 63.44 34.11
C ASP A 54 6.91 63.54 33.04
N ILE A 55 6.58 63.19 31.80
CA ILE A 55 7.49 63.24 30.66
C ILE A 55 7.87 64.68 30.29
N LEU A 56 6.91 65.61 30.36
CA LEU A 56 7.19 67.04 30.16
C LEU A 56 8.12 67.59 31.25
N ALA A 57 7.98 67.12 32.50
CA ALA A 57 8.89 67.49 33.59
C ALA A 57 10.29 66.86 33.46
N ARG A 58 10.41 65.70 32.80
CA ARG A 58 11.67 64.96 32.56
C ARG A 58 12.24 65.19 31.16
N SER A 59 11.99 66.36 30.57
CA SER A 59 12.46 66.71 29.21
C SER A 59 13.99 66.55 29.03
N ASP A 60 14.77 66.71 30.09
CA ASP A 60 16.23 66.61 30.05
C ASP A 60 16.77 65.16 30.10
N GLU A 61 15.91 64.16 30.39
CA GLU A 61 16.31 62.74 30.49
C GLU A 61 16.27 62.00 29.13
N PHE A 62 15.71 62.64 28.11
CA PHE A 62 15.61 62.08 26.76
C PHE A 62 16.99 61.89 26.10
N GLN A 63 17.18 60.74 25.47
CA GLN A 63 18.39 60.39 24.75
C GLN A 63 18.18 60.49 23.24
N PRO A 64 19.10 61.12 22.48
CA PRO A 64 18.99 61.19 21.03
C PRO A 64 19.13 59.79 20.42
N SER A 65 18.24 59.46 19.48
CA SER A 65 18.36 58.23 18.71
C SER A 65 19.36 58.42 17.57
N THR A 66 20.36 57.53 17.50
CA THR A 66 21.39 57.54 16.44
C THR A 66 21.16 56.46 15.38
N VAL A 67 20.01 55.78 15.43
CA VAL A 67 19.68 54.64 14.57
C VAL A 67 18.37 54.90 13.84
N GLU A 68 18.23 54.38 12.61
CA GLU A 68 16.99 54.54 11.84
C GLU A 68 15.79 53.83 12.48
N VAL A 69 16.04 52.78 13.26
CA VAL A 69 15.00 52.02 13.97
C VAL A 69 15.49 51.75 15.38
N LEU A 70 14.82 52.33 16.37
CA LEU A 70 15.07 52.03 17.77
C LEU A 70 14.63 50.59 18.05
N ASN A 71 15.54 49.73 18.50
CA ASN A 71 15.28 48.31 18.77
C ASN A 71 15.97 47.84 20.06
N PRO A 72 15.32 48.01 21.23
CA PRO A 72 15.78 47.44 22.50
C PRO A 72 15.61 45.90 22.58
N GLY A 73 14.98 45.27 21.59
CA GLY A 73 14.74 43.84 21.55
C GLY A 73 13.62 43.42 22.50
N TYR A 74 13.82 42.33 23.24
CA TYR A 74 12.83 41.84 24.20
C TYR A 74 12.86 42.66 25.49
N THR A 75 11.88 43.54 25.66
CA THR A 75 11.76 44.43 26.81
C THR A 75 10.37 44.34 27.45
N SER A 76 10.29 44.61 28.74
CA SER A 76 9.02 44.85 29.43
C SER A 76 8.75 46.35 29.64
N ALA A 77 9.67 47.23 29.30
CA ALA A 77 9.48 48.68 29.42
C ALA A 77 8.54 49.21 28.31
N GLY A 78 7.89 50.33 28.59
CA GLY A 78 7.34 51.22 27.56
C GLY A 78 8.41 52.19 27.08
N TYR A 79 8.21 52.79 25.91
CA TYR A 79 9.12 53.80 25.38
C TYR A 79 8.35 55.05 24.99
N TRP A 80 8.85 56.17 25.47
CA TRP A 80 8.45 57.50 25.05
C TRP A 80 9.41 58.00 23.99
N VAL A 81 8.88 58.61 22.95
CA VAL A 81 9.65 59.25 21.90
C VAL A 81 9.12 60.66 21.69
N ARG A 82 10.02 61.62 21.48
CA ARG A 82 9.67 62.97 21.07
C ARG A 82 10.33 63.32 19.75
N PHE A 83 9.61 64.07 18.92
CA PHE A 83 10.12 64.58 17.64
C PHE A 83 9.50 65.94 17.36
N ARG A 84 10.20 66.75 16.54
CA ARG A 84 9.78 68.11 16.19
C ARG A 84 9.45 68.19 14.70
N LEU A 85 8.24 68.66 14.39
CA LEU A 85 7.79 68.90 13.03
C LEU A 85 7.56 70.39 12.82
N LYS A 86 8.02 70.90 11.68
CA LYS A 86 7.77 72.28 11.25
C LYS A 86 7.10 72.29 9.89
N ASN A 87 5.90 72.87 9.85
CA ASN A 87 5.30 73.25 8.58
C ASN A 87 5.97 74.54 8.10
N VAL A 88 6.60 74.52 6.93
CA VAL A 88 7.22 75.71 6.33
C VAL A 88 6.34 76.36 5.27
N THR A 89 5.16 75.82 5.03
CA THR A 89 4.18 76.34 4.07
C THR A 89 3.22 77.32 4.75
N THR A 90 2.55 78.13 3.95
CA THR A 90 1.55 79.13 4.39
C THR A 90 0.17 78.53 4.66
N ASP A 91 -0.05 77.28 4.24
CA ASP A 91 -1.29 76.55 4.44
C ASP A 91 -1.11 75.46 5.49
N ALA A 92 -2.21 75.02 6.11
CA ALA A 92 -2.14 73.90 7.05
C ALA A 92 -1.85 72.60 6.28
N GLN A 93 -0.87 71.82 6.74
CA GLN A 93 -0.47 70.57 6.10
C GLN A 93 -0.91 69.38 6.95
N THR A 94 -1.46 68.35 6.31
CA THR A 94 -1.77 67.08 6.99
C THR A 94 -0.76 66.02 6.54
N VAL A 95 -0.03 65.48 7.51
CA VAL A 95 0.92 64.39 7.32
C VAL A 95 0.48 63.18 8.12
N PHE A 96 0.99 62.01 7.75
CA PHE A 96 0.60 60.74 8.34
C PHE A 96 1.81 60.07 8.97
N LEU A 97 1.76 59.88 10.29
CA LEU A 97 2.78 59.12 11.02
C LEU A 97 2.40 57.64 10.97
N ASP A 98 3.21 56.84 10.28
CA ASP A 98 3.07 55.38 10.22
C ASP A 98 4.04 54.70 11.20
N TYR A 99 3.49 53.93 12.14
CA TYR A 99 4.25 52.95 12.91
C TYR A 99 4.30 51.66 12.09
N GLN A 100 5.42 51.43 11.38
CA GLN A 100 5.54 50.46 10.30
C GLN A 100 5.66 49.00 10.77
N THR A 101 4.86 48.59 11.74
CA THR A 101 4.73 47.21 12.20
C THR A 101 3.37 46.95 12.86
N PRO A 102 2.75 45.78 12.60
CA PRO A 102 1.48 45.41 13.22
C PRO A 102 1.63 44.85 14.65
N PHE A 103 2.85 44.74 15.21
CA PHE A 103 3.13 43.97 16.45
C PHE A 103 3.16 44.78 17.76
N VAL A 104 2.81 46.06 17.71
CA VAL A 104 2.79 46.91 18.92
C VAL A 104 1.42 46.86 19.60
N ASP A 105 1.42 46.65 20.92
CA ASP A 105 0.19 46.41 21.68
C ASP A 105 -0.57 47.71 21.92
N THR A 106 0.15 48.74 22.37
CA THR A 106 -0.41 50.06 22.65
C THR A 106 0.44 51.15 22.02
N ILE A 107 -0.21 52.11 21.36
CA ILE A 107 0.42 53.34 20.89
C ILE A 107 -0.46 54.54 21.26
N ARG A 108 0.15 55.59 21.77
CA ARG A 108 -0.53 56.86 22.09
C ARG A 108 0.28 58.00 21.49
N LEU A 109 -0.32 58.74 20.56
CA LEU A 109 0.26 59.96 20.00
C LEU A 109 -0.36 61.17 20.71
N TYR A 110 0.50 62.02 21.26
CA TYR A 110 0.15 63.29 21.87
C TYR A 110 0.52 64.42 20.90
N GLN A 111 -0.50 65.01 20.30
CA GLN A 111 -0.39 66.11 19.34
C GLN A 111 -0.77 67.43 20.03
N PRO A 112 -0.01 68.52 19.87
CA PRO A 112 -0.42 69.83 20.37
C PRO A 112 -1.78 70.25 19.81
N ALA A 113 -2.65 70.81 20.65
CA ALA A 113 -3.98 71.25 20.20
C ALA A 113 -3.87 72.33 19.11
N TYR A 114 -4.71 72.21 18.08
CA TYR A 114 -4.77 73.17 16.98
C TYR A 114 -5.52 74.46 17.39
N GLU A 115 -6.57 74.32 18.19
CA GLU A 115 -7.38 75.45 18.67
C GLU A 115 -7.07 75.83 20.14
N PRO A 116 -7.02 77.12 20.49
CA PRO A 116 -6.84 77.56 21.87
C PRO A 116 -8.09 77.23 22.71
N GLY A 117 -8.05 76.13 23.47
CA GLY A 117 -9.12 75.73 24.40
C GLY A 117 -9.23 74.23 24.68
N GLU A 118 -8.63 73.37 23.85
CA GLU A 118 -8.80 71.91 23.90
C GLU A 118 -7.79 71.16 24.81
N GLY A 119 -7.19 71.87 25.77
CA GLY A 119 -6.04 71.36 26.53
C GLY A 119 -4.74 71.45 25.72
N ALA A 120 -3.58 71.28 26.37
CA ALA A 120 -2.29 71.47 25.69
C ALA A 120 -2.00 70.43 24.60
N TYR A 121 -2.53 69.20 24.76
CA TYR A 121 -2.31 68.07 23.85
C TYR A 121 -3.59 67.25 23.66
N GLN A 122 -3.91 66.93 22.40
CA GLN A 122 -4.88 65.91 22.01
C GLN A 122 -4.21 64.54 21.93
N VAL A 123 -4.95 63.47 22.28
CA VAL A 123 -4.43 62.10 22.32
C VAL A 123 -5.13 61.20 21.30
N GLN A 124 -4.36 60.67 20.36
CA GLN A 124 -4.80 59.62 19.46
C GLN A 124 -4.31 58.25 19.96
N ARG A 125 -5.17 57.22 19.94
CA ARG A 125 -4.85 55.88 20.46
C ARG A 125 -4.92 54.83 19.36
N SER A 126 -3.90 53.98 19.27
CA SER A 126 -3.84 52.87 18.32
C SER A 126 -3.08 51.68 18.91
N GLY A 127 -2.80 50.65 18.11
CA GLY A 127 -2.16 49.41 18.54
C GLY A 127 -3.10 48.19 18.45
N ARG A 128 -2.56 47.00 18.68
CA ARG A 128 -3.31 45.72 18.61
C ARG A 128 -4.44 45.65 19.64
N MET A 129 -4.27 46.33 20.78
CA MET A 129 -5.26 46.37 21.86
C MET A 129 -6.43 47.32 21.59
N VAL A 130 -6.33 48.16 20.54
CA VAL A 130 -7.42 49.03 20.09
C VAL A 130 -8.16 48.36 18.94
N LEU A 131 -9.49 48.25 19.08
CA LEU A 131 -10.37 47.71 18.02
C LEU A 131 -10.17 48.50 16.72
N PRO A 132 -10.13 47.83 15.54
CA PRO A 132 -9.87 48.49 14.26
C PRO A 132 -10.73 49.74 14.02
N GLN A 133 -12.04 49.65 14.24
CA GLN A 133 -13.00 50.76 14.07
C GLN A 133 -12.73 51.99 14.96
N ASN A 134 -12.01 51.82 16.07
CA ASN A 134 -11.68 52.89 17.02
C ASN A 134 -10.32 53.52 16.75
N ARG A 135 -9.59 53.07 15.72
CA ARG A 135 -8.28 53.61 15.35
C ARG A 135 -8.45 54.89 14.52
N PRO A 136 -7.51 55.86 14.63
CA PRO A 136 -7.57 57.13 13.89
C PRO A 136 -7.56 56.96 12.37
N TYR A 137 -6.93 55.90 11.88
CA TYR A 137 -6.82 55.60 10.45
C TYR A 137 -6.96 54.10 10.22
N GLN A 138 -7.77 53.71 9.23
CA GLN A 138 -8.01 52.31 8.89
C GLN A 138 -6.87 51.78 8.01
N SER A 139 -5.91 51.10 8.63
CA SER A 139 -4.79 50.45 7.96
C SER A 139 -4.34 49.19 8.72
N ARG A 140 -3.58 48.32 8.05
CA ARG A 140 -2.91 47.17 8.69
C ARG A 140 -1.82 47.63 9.66
N HIS A 141 -1.20 48.77 9.36
CA HIS A 141 -0.27 49.46 10.26
C HIS A 141 -1.02 50.48 11.10
N PHE A 142 -0.32 51.04 12.09
CA PHE A 142 -0.89 52.04 12.97
C PHE A 142 -0.50 53.43 12.47
N VAL A 143 -1.43 54.03 11.73
CA VAL A 143 -1.26 55.35 11.12
C VAL A 143 -2.00 56.41 11.93
N PHE A 144 -1.36 57.56 12.11
CA PHE A 144 -1.91 58.73 12.80
C PHE A 144 -1.90 59.95 11.87
N PRO A 145 -3.07 60.52 11.51
CA PRO A 145 -3.13 61.80 10.82
C PRO A 145 -2.70 62.93 11.78
N ILE A 146 -1.81 63.80 11.32
CA ILE A 146 -1.28 64.95 12.06
C ILE A 146 -1.49 66.19 11.19
N THR A 147 -2.25 67.15 11.71
CA THR A 147 -2.45 68.46 11.05
C THR A 147 -1.52 69.49 11.68
N LEU A 148 -0.64 70.07 10.86
CA LEU A 148 0.35 71.07 11.24
C LEU A 148 -0.15 72.48 10.85
N PRO A 149 -0.25 73.42 11.80
CA PRO A 149 -0.58 74.81 11.50
C PRO A 149 0.47 75.46 10.57
N PRO A 150 0.08 76.46 9.75
CA PRO A 150 1.00 77.20 8.90
C PRO A 150 2.20 77.77 9.65
N GLU A 151 3.40 77.65 9.08
CA GLU A 151 4.65 78.27 9.56
C GLU A 151 5.02 77.99 11.04
N GLN A 152 4.41 76.99 11.68
CA GLN A 152 4.62 76.65 13.08
C GLN A 152 5.50 75.41 13.25
N SER A 153 6.29 75.43 14.32
CA SER A 153 7.04 74.28 14.81
C SER A 153 6.34 73.72 16.05
N GLN A 154 6.12 72.41 16.06
CA GLN A 154 5.39 71.70 17.10
C GLN A 154 6.17 70.47 17.56
N THR A 155 6.14 70.20 18.87
CA THR A 155 6.76 69.02 19.47
C THR A 155 5.70 67.98 19.79
N PHE A 156 5.89 66.78 19.28
CA PHE A 156 5.01 65.63 19.45
C PHE A 156 5.62 64.63 20.41
N TYR A 157 4.76 63.93 21.15
CA TYR A 157 5.18 62.80 21.99
C TYR A 157 4.45 61.55 21.56
N LEU A 158 5.16 60.44 21.46
CA LEU A 158 4.62 59.13 21.16
C LEU A 158 5.00 58.18 22.29
N TYR A 159 4.02 57.48 22.84
CA TYR A 159 4.25 56.37 23.75
C TYR A 159 3.91 55.06 23.05
N ALA A 160 4.75 54.05 23.20
CA ALA A 160 4.48 52.71 22.71
C ALA A 160 5.02 51.63 23.65
N ASP A 161 4.26 50.54 23.78
CA ASP A 161 4.68 49.33 24.47
C ASP A 161 4.16 48.06 23.78
N SER A 162 4.89 46.97 23.94
CA SER A 162 4.50 45.64 23.45
C SER A 162 5.05 44.55 24.36
N ALA A 163 4.39 43.40 24.35
CA ALA A 163 4.93 42.16 24.91
C ALA A 163 5.87 41.40 23.95
N ASP A 164 5.99 41.83 22.70
CA ASP A 164 6.84 41.21 21.67
C ASP A 164 8.29 41.78 21.69
N THR A 165 9.10 41.37 20.72
CA THR A 165 10.33 42.08 20.35
C THR A 165 9.95 43.51 19.97
N PHE A 166 10.35 44.47 20.80
CA PHE A 166 9.99 45.86 20.63
C PHE A 166 10.99 46.54 19.70
N TYR A 167 10.47 47.13 18.63
CA TYR A 167 11.20 48.04 17.77
C TYR A 167 10.24 49.11 17.23
N MET A 168 10.78 50.28 16.89
CA MET A 168 10.00 51.47 16.57
C MET A 168 10.40 52.06 15.21
N PRO A 169 9.85 51.52 14.10
CA PRO A 169 10.07 52.03 12.76
C PRO A 169 9.05 53.14 12.47
N LEU A 170 9.39 54.39 12.81
CA LEU A 170 8.52 55.54 12.56
C LEU A 170 8.86 56.20 11.24
N LYS A 171 7.82 56.40 10.41
CA LYS A 171 7.97 57.11 9.14
C LYS A 171 6.80 58.06 8.94
N LEU A 172 7.10 59.28 8.52
CA LEU A 172 6.11 60.25 8.09
C LEU A 172 5.90 60.16 6.60
N PHE A 173 4.66 60.39 6.17
CA PHE A 173 4.23 60.42 4.78
C PHE A 173 3.29 61.59 4.53
N ASP A 174 3.27 62.11 3.30
CA ASP A 174 2.09 62.78 2.77
C ASP A 174 1.00 61.76 2.41
N GLU A 175 -0.18 62.22 2.02
CA GLU A 175 -1.30 61.32 1.71
C GLU A 175 -1.00 60.43 0.49
N VAL A 176 -0.35 60.99 -0.54
CA VAL A 176 -0.09 60.28 -1.79
C VAL A 176 0.94 59.16 -1.57
N ALA A 177 2.07 59.46 -0.94
CA ALA A 177 3.10 58.45 -0.67
C ALA A 177 2.62 57.40 0.33
N LEU A 178 1.80 57.76 1.33
CA LEU A 178 1.19 56.78 2.22
C LEU A 178 0.33 55.79 1.43
N ASN A 179 -0.57 56.30 0.59
CA ASN A 179 -1.47 55.46 -0.18
C ASN A 179 -0.71 54.57 -1.17
N GLU A 180 0.36 55.06 -1.81
CA GLU A 180 1.23 54.26 -2.67
C GLU A 180 1.94 53.15 -1.88
N TYR A 181 2.48 53.48 -0.71
CA TYR A 181 3.14 52.53 0.19
C TYR A 181 2.17 51.43 0.67
N LEU A 182 0.99 51.81 1.17
CA LEU A 182 -0.03 50.87 1.63
C LEU A 182 -0.56 50.00 0.48
N ARG A 183 -0.83 50.59 -0.69
CA ARG A 183 -1.30 49.86 -1.88
C ARG A 183 -0.29 48.81 -2.33
N THR A 184 1.00 49.15 -2.36
CA THR A 184 2.07 48.20 -2.72
C THR A 184 2.14 47.05 -1.72
N GLY A 185 2.02 47.34 -0.42
CA GLY A 185 1.96 46.33 0.63
C GLY A 185 0.73 45.41 0.49
N TYR A 186 -0.46 45.95 0.33
CA TYR A 186 -1.68 45.15 0.13
C TYR A 186 -1.64 44.32 -1.16
N ALA A 187 -1.08 44.85 -2.25
CA ALA A 187 -0.92 44.10 -3.49
C ALA A 187 -0.05 42.85 -3.28
N TRP A 188 1.04 42.96 -2.52
CA TRP A 188 1.87 41.82 -2.16
C TRP A 188 1.13 40.81 -1.27
N LEU A 189 0.51 41.29 -0.18
CA LEU A 189 -0.16 40.43 0.79
C LEU A 189 -1.33 39.66 0.18
N THR A 190 -2.13 40.33 -0.66
CA THR A 190 -3.24 39.68 -1.37
C THR A 190 -2.75 38.68 -2.41
N PHE A 191 -1.67 39.00 -3.14
CA PHE A 191 -1.02 38.05 -4.06
C PHE A 191 -0.53 36.81 -3.30
N TYR A 192 0.20 36.99 -2.21
CA TYR A 192 0.72 35.88 -1.40
C TYR A 192 -0.41 35.01 -0.86
N GLN A 193 -1.44 35.60 -0.23
CA GLN A 193 -2.56 34.82 0.30
C GLN A 193 -3.38 34.13 -0.80
N GLY A 194 -3.52 34.76 -1.97
CA GLY A 194 -4.13 34.14 -3.15
C GLY A 194 -3.33 32.93 -3.67
N LEU A 195 -2.00 33.04 -3.70
CA LEU A 195 -1.12 31.93 -4.07
C LEU A 195 -1.27 30.77 -3.07
N ILE A 196 -1.20 31.04 -1.76
CA ILE A 196 -1.38 30.01 -0.73
C ILE A 196 -2.77 29.37 -0.84
N PHE A 197 -3.83 30.15 -1.06
CA PHE A 197 -5.18 29.61 -1.24
C PHE A 197 -5.27 28.68 -2.47
N ALA A 198 -4.70 29.07 -3.61
CA ALA A 198 -4.65 28.22 -4.79
C ALA A 198 -3.91 26.90 -4.51
N MET A 199 -2.81 26.97 -3.73
CA MET A 199 -2.06 25.80 -3.29
C MET A 199 -2.86 24.91 -2.31
N MET A 200 -3.66 25.49 -1.42
CA MET A 200 -4.57 24.74 -0.55
C MET A 200 -5.59 23.94 -1.37
N VAL A 201 -6.23 24.58 -2.35
CA VAL A 201 -7.22 23.93 -3.23
C VAL A 201 -6.58 22.81 -4.05
N PHE A 202 -5.41 23.07 -4.64
CA PHE A 202 -4.66 22.07 -5.38
C PHE A 202 -4.26 20.88 -4.49
N SER A 203 -3.75 21.16 -3.28
CA SER A 203 -3.36 20.12 -2.32
C SER A 203 -4.55 19.32 -1.81
N LEU A 204 -5.73 19.95 -1.65
CA LEU A 204 -6.97 19.27 -1.30
C LEU A 204 -7.42 18.30 -2.41
N PHE A 205 -7.34 18.73 -3.67
CA PHE A 205 -7.63 17.85 -4.80
C PHE A 205 -6.70 16.63 -4.83
N LEU A 206 -5.40 16.84 -4.58
CA LEU A 206 -4.44 15.74 -4.48
C LEU A 206 -4.74 14.82 -3.28
N LEU A 207 -5.15 15.36 -2.14
CA LEU A 207 -5.56 14.56 -0.99
C LEU A 207 -6.79 13.70 -1.32
N ILE A 208 -7.81 14.24 -2.00
CA ILE A 208 -9.02 13.50 -2.38
C ILE A 208 -8.69 12.38 -3.38
N THR A 209 -7.81 12.68 -4.34
CA THR A 209 -7.44 11.76 -5.42
C THR A 209 -6.49 10.65 -4.95
N ILE A 210 -5.44 11.01 -4.19
CA ILE A 210 -4.35 10.11 -3.80
C ILE A 210 -4.64 9.43 -2.46
N ARG A 211 -5.35 10.11 -1.54
CA ARG A 211 -5.71 9.62 -0.19
C ARG A 211 -4.51 9.18 0.66
N ASP A 212 -3.36 9.82 0.45
CA ASP A 212 -2.13 9.57 1.22
C ASP A 212 -2.03 10.48 2.46
N ARG A 213 -1.56 9.93 3.58
CA ARG A 213 -1.46 10.64 4.87
C ARG A 213 -0.48 11.82 4.84
N VAL A 214 0.53 11.79 3.98
CA VAL A 214 1.49 12.90 3.82
C VAL A 214 0.78 14.13 3.26
N TYR A 215 -0.12 13.98 2.29
CA TYR A 215 -0.93 15.11 1.82
C TYR A 215 -1.86 15.65 2.91
N GLY A 216 -2.40 14.77 3.75
CA GLY A 216 -3.22 15.18 4.89
C GLY A 216 -2.43 16.04 5.89
N ALA A 217 -1.18 15.68 6.18
CA ALA A 217 -0.31 16.49 7.02
C ALA A 217 0.12 17.79 6.30
N TYR A 218 0.40 17.72 5.00
CA TYR A 218 0.84 18.85 4.20
C TYR A 218 -0.21 19.94 4.07
N ILE A 219 -1.48 19.58 3.81
CA ILE A 219 -2.56 20.57 3.73
C ILE A 219 -2.74 21.30 5.06
N LEU A 220 -2.58 20.62 6.20
CA LEU A 220 -2.63 21.26 7.51
C LEU A 220 -1.48 22.26 7.69
N VAL A 221 -0.28 21.93 7.20
CA VAL A 221 0.86 22.87 7.18
C VAL A 221 0.56 24.09 6.31
N ILE A 222 -0.01 23.92 5.12
CA ILE A 222 -0.38 25.06 4.27
C ILE A 222 -1.45 25.92 4.96
N VAL A 223 -2.52 25.32 5.46
CA VAL A 223 -3.64 26.05 6.08
C VAL A 223 -3.19 26.81 7.33
N VAL A 224 -2.49 26.14 8.25
CA VAL A 224 -2.15 26.71 9.56
C VAL A 224 -0.90 27.58 9.48
N HIS A 225 0.19 27.10 8.88
CA HIS A 225 1.46 27.83 8.85
C HIS A 225 1.54 28.84 7.71
N HIS A 226 1.11 28.50 6.50
CA HIS A 226 1.26 29.42 5.37
C HIS A 226 0.12 30.42 5.28
N GLY A 227 -1.11 29.98 5.56
CA GLY A 227 -2.30 30.81 5.56
C GLY A 227 -2.49 31.58 6.88
N LEU A 228 -2.89 30.86 7.93
CA LEU A 228 -3.34 31.48 9.18
C LEU A 228 -2.23 32.23 9.92
N PHE A 229 -1.06 31.61 10.11
CA PHE A 229 0.07 32.25 10.80
C PHE A 229 0.49 33.54 10.11
N PHE A 230 0.76 33.52 8.80
CA PHE A 230 1.18 34.73 8.09
C PHE A 230 0.06 35.78 7.99
N ALA A 231 -1.21 35.37 7.86
CA ALA A 231 -2.33 36.32 7.92
C ALA A 231 -2.38 37.05 9.27
N MET A 232 -2.17 36.32 10.38
CA MET A 232 -2.11 36.91 11.71
C MET A 232 -0.86 37.77 11.90
N TYR A 233 0.29 37.29 11.41
CA TYR A 233 1.56 37.99 11.44
C TYR A 233 1.45 39.35 10.75
N ASP A 234 0.86 39.42 9.55
CA ASP A 234 0.76 40.69 8.81
C ASP A 234 -0.38 41.61 9.28
N GLY A 235 -1.10 41.24 10.35
CA GLY A 235 -2.22 42.03 10.89
C GLY A 235 -3.49 41.96 10.03
N LEU A 236 -3.65 40.93 9.19
CA LEU A 236 -4.78 40.79 8.27
C LEU A 236 -6.00 40.09 8.89
N THR A 237 -5.95 39.76 10.18
CA THR A 237 -6.97 38.96 10.88
C THR A 237 -8.36 39.60 10.82
N TYR A 238 -8.44 40.92 10.98
CA TYR A 238 -9.69 41.66 10.82
C TYR A 238 -10.12 41.74 9.36
N THR A 239 -9.23 42.16 8.45
CA THR A 239 -9.55 42.37 7.04
C THR A 239 -10.00 41.11 6.31
N LEU A 240 -9.40 39.95 6.63
CA LEU A 240 -9.71 38.67 5.97
C LEU A 240 -10.81 37.88 6.65
N PHE A 241 -10.91 37.94 7.99
CA PHE A 241 -11.79 37.05 8.76
C PHE A 241 -12.85 37.78 9.60
N GLY A 242 -12.83 39.12 9.66
CA GLY A 242 -13.75 39.90 10.50
C GLY A 242 -13.52 39.72 12.00
N LEU A 243 -12.33 39.26 12.40
CA LEU A 243 -12.02 38.96 13.80
C LEU A 243 -11.53 40.24 14.50
N GLU A 244 -12.43 40.90 15.22
CA GLU A 244 -12.19 42.21 15.84
C GLU A 244 -11.49 42.16 17.20
N HIS A 245 -11.70 41.09 17.97
CA HIS A 245 -11.22 41.02 19.36
C HIS A 245 -9.68 40.96 19.44
N PRO A 246 -9.01 41.75 20.32
CA PRO A 246 -7.55 41.80 20.43
C PRO A 246 -6.87 40.45 20.70
N TRP A 247 -7.58 39.49 21.28
CA TRP A 247 -7.08 38.13 21.46
C TRP A 247 -6.63 37.48 20.13
N TRP A 248 -7.36 37.72 19.04
CA TRP A 248 -7.02 37.17 17.72
C TRP A 248 -5.78 37.79 17.11
N SER A 249 -5.55 39.07 17.38
CA SER A 249 -4.35 39.76 16.91
C SER A 249 -3.16 39.52 17.83
N ARG A 250 -3.34 39.27 19.14
CA ARG A 250 -2.29 39.09 20.16
C ARG A 250 -2.02 37.63 20.56
N GLU A 251 -2.89 37.07 21.38
CA GLU A 251 -2.70 35.75 22.01
C GLU A 251 -2.65 34.60 21.00
N ALA A 252 -3.56 34.63 20.01
CA ALA A 252 -3.72 33.59 19.00
C ALA A 252 -2.45 33.35 18.17
N LEU A 253 -1.63 34.38 17.98
CA LEU A 253 -0.39 34.29 17.21
C LEU A 253 0.58 33.26 17.82
N SER A 254 0.67 33.19 19.16
CA SER A 254 1.52 32.22 19.85
C SER A 254 0.99 30.78 19.71
N VAL A 255 -0.34 30.61 19.79
CA VAL A 255 -1.02 29.33 19.60
C VAL A 255 -0.80 28.82 18.18
N VAL A 256 -1.02 29.67 17.17
CA VAL A 256 -0.87 29.30 15.75
C VAL A 256 0.60 29.04 15.40
N SER A 257 1.54 29.80 15.98
CA SER A 257 2.98 29.55 15.84
C SER A 257 3.36 28.16 16.38
N GLY A 258 2.93 27.83 17.60
CA GLY A 258 3.17 26.52 18.22
C GLY A 258 2.54 25.37 17.43
N ALA A 259 1.27 25.52 17.01
CA ALA A 259 0.59 24.54 16.17
C ALA A 259 1.30 24.32 14.82
N SER A 260 1.81 25.40 14.21
CA SER A 260 2.59 25.33 12.97
C SER A 260 3.83 24.46 13.14
N MET A 261 4.58 24.64 14.23
CA MET A 261 5.79 23.84 14.49
C MET A 261 5.47 22.35 14.71
N VAL A 262 4.39 22.05 15.43
CA VAL A 262 3.93 20.66 15.66
C VAL A 262 3.55 19.98 14.35
N LEU A 263 2.81 20.68 13.49
CA LEU A 263 2.38 20.18 12.19
C LEU A 263 3.57 19.99 11.24
N LEU A 264 4.51 20.94 11.24
CA LEU A 264 5.72 20.86 10.42
C LEU A 264 6.60 19.68 10.83
N MET A 265 6.80 19.47 12.13
CA MET A 265 7.47 18.27 12.65
C MET A 265 6.73 16.99 12.22
N GLN A 266 5.40 16.94 12.36
CA GLN A 266 4.63 15.75 11.95
C GLN A 266 4.76 15.47 10.46
N PHE A 267 4.67 16.52 9.65
CA PHE A 267 4.82 16.44 8.20
C PHE A 267 6.22 15.92 7.82
N THR A 268 7.29 16.47 8.39
CA THR A 268 8.65 16.00 8.09
C THR A 268 8.85 14.54 8.48
N ARG A 269 8.32 14.11 9.64
CA ARG A 269 8.40 12.70 10.05
C ARG A 269 7.78 11.76 9.03
N LEU A 270 6.63 12.14 8.47
CA LEU A 270 5.92 11.36 7.47
C LEU A 270 6.58 11.42 6.09
N LEU A 271 7.04 12.60 5.66
CA LEU A 271 7.68 12.78 4.35
C LEU A 271 9.03 12.07 4.25
N LEU A 272 9.86 12.18 5.30
CA LEU A 272 11.21 11.63 5.33
C LEU A 272 11.27 10.24 5.99
N CYS A 273 10.14 9.68 6.42
CA CYS A 273 10.06 8.39 7.12
C CYS A 273 11.05 8.27 8.30
N THR A 274 11.20 9.35 9.09
CA THR A 274 12.19 9.41 10.18
C THR A 274 12.03 8.31 11.23
N PRO A 275 10.83 7.79 11.59
CA PRO A 275 10.73 6.69 12.55
C PRO A 275 11.45 5.41 12.09
N GLN A 276 11.47 5.15 10.79
CA GLN A 276 12.10 3.97 10.19
C GLN A 276 13.57 4.23 9.85
N GLU A 277 13.85 5.36 9.19
CA GLU A 277 15.17 5.66 8.61
C GLU A 277 16.13 6.33 9.61
N GLN A 278 15.59 7.04 10.62
CA GLN A 278 16.37 7.86 11.55
C GLN A 278 15.86 7.78 13.00
N PRO A 279 15.73 6.58 13.61
CA PRO A 279 15.00 6.37 14.87
C PRO A 279 15.58 7.11 16.08
N LYS A 280 16.90 7.42 16.07
CA LYS A 280 17.52 8.25 17.12
C LYS A 280 17.08 9.71 17.02
N LEU A 281 17.05 10.26 15.81
CA LEU A 281 16.63 11.64 15.56
C LEU A 281 15.12 11.78 15.73
N ASP A 282 14.32 10.80 15.27
CA ASP A 282 12.87 10.80 15.42
C ASP A 282 12.44 10.92 16.89
N ARG A 283 13.14 10.25 17.81
CA ARG A 283 12.88 10.38 19.25
C ARG A 283 13.07 11.82 19.76
N TRP A 284 14.04 12.56 19.23
CA TRP A 284 14.21 13.98 19.57
C TRP A 284 13.11 14.85 18.96
N ILE A 285 12.74 14.58 17.70
CA ILE A 285 11.61 15.27 17.06
C ILE A 285 10.33 15.04 17.85
N VAL A 286 10.02 13.81 18.26
CA VAL A 286 8.83 13.48 19.06
C VAL A 286 8.85 14.17 20.42
N ARG A 287 9.98 14.21 21.12
CA ARG A 287 10.10 14.93 22.40
C ARG A 287 9.82 16.41 22.23
N LEU A 288 10.41 17.04 21.21
CA LEU A 288 10.17 18.45 20.91
C LEU A 288 8.73 18.70 20.45
N GLN A 289 8.14 17.76 19.72
CA GLN A 289 6.75 17.82 19.28
C GLN A 289 5.78 17.76 20.46
N ILE A 290 6.01 16.86 21.43
CA ILE A 290 5.22 16.81 22.68
C ILE A 290 5.37 18.12 23.45
N LEU A 291 6.60 18.63 23.59
CA LEU A 291 6.84 19.93 24.23
C LEU A 291 6.10 21.06 23.50
N GLY A 292 6.12 21.06 22.17
CA GLY A 292 5.40 22.01 21.33
C GLY A 292 3.88 21.92 21.50
N ILE A 293 3.31 20.72 21.60
CA ILE A 293 1.87 20.52 21.89
C ILE A 293 1.52 21.09 23.26
N VAL A 294 2.31 20.76 24.30
CA VAL A 294 2.09 21.27 25.66
C VAL A 294 2.20 22.79 25.69
N ALA A 295 3.23 23.36 25.06
CA ALA A 295 3.40 24.81 24.95
C ALA A 295 2.20 25.46 24.25
N THR A 296 1.78 24.94 23.09
CA THR A 296 0.65 25.45 22.30
C THR A 296 -0.66 25.44 23.08
N LEU A 297 -0.96 24.35 23.80
CA LEU A 297 -2.16 24.26 24.62
C LEU A 297 -2.07 25.19 25.84
N GLY A 298 -0.89 25.33 26.44
CA GLY A 298 -0.63 26.27 27.52
C GLY A 298 -0.78 27.72 27.10
N SER A 299 -0.39 28.07 25.87
CA SER A 299 -0.52 29.42 25.29
C SER A 299 -1.94 29.97 25.24
N ILE A 300 -2.97 29.11 25.37
CA ILE A 300 -4.37 29.54 25.44
C ILE A 300 -4.68 30.20 26.79
N PHE A 301 -3.96 29.81 27.84
CA PHE A 301 -4.26 30.18 29.24
C PHE A 301 -3.21 31.11 29.86
N VAL A 302 -2.09 31.35 29.18
CA VAL A 302 -0.95 32.12 29.67
C VAL A 302 -0.79 33.37 28.81
N ASP A 303 -0.43 34.51 29.42
CA ASP A 303 -0.19 35.75 28.68
C ASP A 303 0.85 35.56 27.56
N TYR A 304 0.56 36.19 26.42
CA TYR A 304 1.38 36.20 25.22
C TYR A 304 2.88 36.39 25.49
N TYR A 305 3.26 37.31 26.39
CA TYR A 305 4.65 37.62 26.72
C TYR A 305 5.43 36.37 27.16
N ILE A 306 4.83 35.57 28.03
CA ILE A 306 5.43 34.33 28.54
C ILE A 306 5.36 33.25 27.45
N SER A 307 4.21 33.14 26.80
CA SER A 307 3.94 32.15 25.75
C SER A 307 4.97 32.22 24.61
N ILE A 308 5.20 33.41 24.04
CA ILE A 308 6.07 33.58 22.87
C ILE A 308 7.54 33.27 23.20
N ARG A 309 7.98 33.54 24.44
CA ARG A 309 9.34 33.21 24.92
C ARG A 309 9.56 31.71 25.12
N VAL A 310 8.50 30.93 25.24
CA VAL A 310 8.56 29.46 25.25
C VAL A 310 8.48 28.91 23.83
N VAL A 311 7.56 29.43 23.00
CA VAL A 311 7.31 28.94 21.65
C VAL A 311 8.47 29.23 20.69
N ASN A 312 9.07 30.43 20.75
CA ASN A 312 10.14 30.82 19.82
C ASN A 312 11.38 29.91 19.90
N PRO A 313 11.93 29.57 21.08
CA PRO A 313 13.02 28.60 21.18
C PRO A 313 12.66 27.21 20.62
N ILE A 314 11.40 26.77 20.79
CA ILE A 314 10.91 25.51 20.20
C ILE A 314 10.93 25.61 18.67
N ALA A 315 10.48 26.73 18.11
CA ALA A 315 10.51 26.97 16.66
C ALA A 315 11.94 26.98 16.10
N SER A 316 12.88 27.70 16.74
CA SER A 316 14.29 27.72 16.32
C SER A 316 14.92 26.33 16.38
N THR A 317 14.65 25.58 17.45
CA THR A 317 15.14 24.20 17.60
C THR A 317 14.54 23.27 16.56
N THR A 318 13.26 23.47 16.22
CA THR A 318 12.56 22.73 15.17
C THR A 318 13.28 22.91 13.84
N GLY A 319 13.53 24.15 13.40
CA GLY A 319 14.24 24.42 12.14
C GLY A 319 15.57 23.68 12.03
N VAL A 320 16.39 23.70 13.10
CA VAL A 320 17.67 22.97 13.14
C VAL A 320 17.46 21.46 13.01
N LEU A 321 16.53 20.87 13.77
CA LEU A 321 16.26 19.43 13.70
C LEU A 321 15.76 18.99 12.31
N LEU A 322 14.91 19.80 11.68
CA LEU A 322 14.37 19.49 10.36
C LEU A 322 15.45 19.58 9.27
N CYS A 323 16.36 20.55 9.34
CA CYS A 323 17.54 20.59 8.47
C CYS A 323 18.44 19.36 8.65
N VAL A 324 18.70 18.94 9.90
CA VAL A 324 19.49 17.73 10.18
C VAL A 324 18.78 16.47 9.64
N ALA A 325 17.46 16.37 9.81
CA ALA A 325 16.67 15.26 9.29
C ALA A 325 16.72 15.19 7.76
N GLY A 326 16.55 16.33 7.09
CA GLY A 326 16.68 16.45 5.64
C GLY A 326 18.07 16.05 5.15
N TRP A 327 19.13 16.53 5.81
CA TRP A 327 20.51 16.23 5.46
C TRP A 327 20.87 14.75 5.58
N ASN A 328 20.50 14.13 6.71
CA ASN A 328 20.68 12.70 6.90
C ASN A 328 19.89 11.88 5.88
N SER A 329 18.66 12.29 5.57
CA SER A 329 17.82 11.62 4.59
C SER A 329 18.41 11.71 3.18
N LEU A 330 19.01 12.85 2.81
CA LEU A 330 19.70 13.02 1.54
C LEU A 330 20.92 12.10 1.44
N ARG A 331 21.73 12.00 2.51
CA ARG A 331 22.89 11.10 2.57
C ARG A 331 22.51 9.63 2.46
N ASN A 332 21.33 9.25 2.93
CA ASN A 332 20.80 7.89 2.82
C ASN A 332 20.13 7.59 1.47
N GLY A 333 20.20 8.52 0.49
CA GLY A 333 19.70 8.29 -0.86
C GLY A 333 18.20 8.54 -1.06
N ASN A 334 17.50 9.17 -0.10
CA ASN A 334 16.11 9.57 -0.30
C ASN A 334 16.04 10.77 -1.24
N SER A 335 15.54 10.57 -2.47
CA SER A 335 15.47 11.65 -3.47
C SER A 335 14.49 12.76 -3.10
N ALA A 336 13.46 12.50 -2.28
CA ALA A 336 12.53 13.53 -1.82
C ALA A 336 13.22 14.57 -0.91
N ALA A 337 14.27 14.15 -0.19
CA ALA A 337 15.02 15.01 0.72
C ALA A 337 15.75 16.18 0.02
N ARG A 338 16.06 16.05 -1.29
CA ARG A 338 16.71 17.12 -2.06
C ARG A 338 15.81 18.35 -2.19
N TYR A 339 14.53 18.12 -2.50
CA TYR A 339 13.53 19.16 -2.67
C TYR A 339 13.17 19.76 -1.31
N PHE A 340 13.07 18.92 -0.28
CA PHE A 340 12.87 19.35 1.10
C PHE A 340 13.98 20.31 1.56
N LEU A 341 15.26 19.97 1.41
CA LEU A 341 16.36 20.85 1.83
C LEU A 341 16.44 22.14 1.01
N LEU A 342 16.15 22.06 -0.29
CA LEU A 342 16.10 23.23 -1.15
C LEU A 342 14.98 24.19 -0.68
N ALA A 343 13.81 23.65 -0.34
CA ALA A 343 12.69 24.38 0.23
C ALA A 343 13.10 25.13 1.52
N TRP A 344 13.71 24.42 2.47
CA TRP A 344 14.19 24.99 3.73
C TRP A 344 15.27 26.06 3.55
N THR A 345 16.10 25.95 2.52
CA THR A 345 17.12 26.97 2.22
C THR A 345 16.48 28.33 1.93
N PHE A 346 15.41 28.38 1.15
CA PHE A 346 14.72 29.62 0.85
C PHE A 346 14.07 30.25 2.09
N VAL A 347 13.45 29.45 2.95
CA VAL A 347 12.86 29.93 4.21
C VAL A 347 13.93 30.49 5.14
N ILE A 348 15.06 29.79 5.28
CA ILE A 348 16.16 30.22 6.16
C ILE A 348 16.79 31.50 5.65
N VAL A 349 17.09 31.60 4.35
CA VAL A 349 17.67 32.81 3.75
C VAL A 349 16.71 33.99 3.89
N GLY A 350 15.43 33.78 3.60
CA GLY A 350 14.39 34.80 3.74
C GLY A 350 14.18 35.26 5.19
N GLY A 351 14.08 34.32 6.13
CA GLY A 351 13.94 34.61 7.56
C GLY A 351 15.18 35.28 8.15
N PHE A 352 16.38 34.93 7.68
CA PHE A 352 17.63 35.57 8.09
C PHE A 352 17.70 37.01 7.59
N ALA A 353 17.34 37.27 6.33
CA ALA A 353 17.25 38.63 5.79
C ALA A 353 16.22 39.48 6.54
N PHE A 354 15.05 38.91 6.84
CA PHE A 354 14.02 39.56 7.67
C PHE A 354 14.54 39.92 9.06
N SER A 355 15.28 39.00 9.70
CA SER A 355 15.85 39.21 11.03
C SER A 355 16.90 40.33 11.03
N LEU A 356 17.82 40.34 10.05
CA LEU A 356 18.85 41.39 9.95
C LEU A 356 18.25 42.78 9.72
N LYS A 357 17.14 42.88 8.97
CA LYS A 357 16.38 44.13 8.81
C LYS A 357 15.83 44.62 10.15
N ALA A 358 15.24 43.75 10.96
CA ALA A 358 14.71 44.14 12.26
C ALA A 358 15.79 44.76 13.18
N TRP A 359 17.05 44.35 13.01
CA TRP A 359 18.20 44.87 13.76
C TRP A 359 18.81 46.14 13.14
N GLY A 360 18.22 46.68 12.08
CA GLY A 360 18.74 47.84 11.35
C GLY A 360 20.03 47.56 10.57
N LEU A 361 20.42 46.29 10.40
CA LEU A 361 21.65 45.91 9.67
C LEU A 361 21.45 45.82 8.16
N LEU A 362 20.20 45.69 7.71
CA LEU A 362 19.84 45.72 6.29
C LEU A 362 18.77 46.78 6.03
N PRO A 363 18.83 47.48 4.88
CA PRO A 363 17.84 48.47 4.52
C PRO A 363 16.49 47.81 4.22
N VAL A 364 15.40 48.51 4.51
CA VAL A 364 14.04 48.06 4.20
C VAL A 364 13.82 48.10 2.68
N ASN A 365 13.67 46.93 2.08
CA ASN A 365 13.27 46.72 0.69
C ASN A 365 12.33 45.51 0.58
N LEU A 366 11.80 45.25 -0.61
CA LEU A 366 10.86 44.15 -0.85
C LEU A 366 11.38 42.79 -0.37
N PHE A 367 12.67 42.49 -0.59
CA PHE A 367 13.26 41.21 -0.22
C PHE A 367 13.50 41.08 1.29
N THR A 368 13.96 42.14 1.95
CA THR A 368 14.15 42.10 3.42
C THR A 368 12.83 42.19 4.18
N GLU A 369 11.81 42.82 3.59
CA GLU A 369 10.47 42.95 4.18
C GLU A 369 9.70 41.64 4.09
N TYR A 370 9.66 41.05 2.90
CA TYR A 370 8.83 39.88 2.59
C TYR A 370 9.60 38.60 2.29
N GLY A 371 10.93 38.59 2.46
CA GLY A 371 11.78 37.46 2.12
C GLY A 371 11.39 36.17 2.83
N TRP A 372 10.92 36.25 4.08
CA TRP A 372 10.42 35.09 4.81
C TRP A 372 9.18 34.48 4.14
N GLN A 373 8.23 35.31 3.69
CA GLN A 373 7.04 34.87 2.95
C GLN A 373 7.38 34.34 1.57
N MET A 374 8.28 35.01 0.85
CA MET A 374 8.79 34.53 -0.44
C MET A 374 9.41 33.14 -0.28
N GLY A 375 10.21 32.95 0.77
CA GLY A 375 10.81 31.68 1.11
C GLY A 375 9.78 30.60 1.41
N SER A 376 8.74 30.94 2.18
CA SER A 376 7.63 30.04 2.52
C SER A 376 6.76 29.67 1.30
N ALA A 377 6.48 30.61 0.40
CA ALA A 377 5.77 30.31 -0.86
C ALA A 377 6.56 29.34 -1.75
N LEU A 378 7.87 29.57 -1.90
CA LEU A 378 8.77 28.66 -2.61
C LEU A 378 8.88 27.31 -1.89
N GLU A 379 8.88 27.33 -0.56
CA GLU A 379 8.90 26.12 0.26
C GLU A 379 7.68 25.26 -0.05
N ALA A 380 6.47 25.82 0.03
CA ALA A 380 5.25 25.09 -0.29
C ALA A 380 5.31 24.48 -1.69
N LEU A 381 5.77 25.24 -2.70
CA LEU A 381 5.86 24.72 -4.08
C LEU A 381 6.83 23.54 -4.17
N LEU A 382 7.99 23.65 -3.54
CA LEU A 382 9.02 22.61 -3.54
C LEU A 382 8.65 21.40 -2.68
N LEU A 383 7.94 21.59 -1.57
CA LEU A 383 7.40 20.50 -0.75
C LEU A 383 6.34 19.71 -1.53
N SER A 384 5.49 20.38 -2.31
CA SER A 384 4.57 19.70 -3.22
C SER A 384 5.33 18.83 -4.24
N MET A 385 6.47 19.29 -4.76
CA MET A 385 7.34 18.48 -5.63
C MET A 385 8.01 17.31 -4.88
N ALA A 386 8.45 17.53 -3.64
CA ALA A 386 9.04 16.49 -2.79
C ALA A 386 8.06 15.33 -2.55
N ILE A 387 6.79 15.65 -2.29
CA ILE A 387 5.72 14.66 -2.12
C ILE A 387 5.46 13.92 -3.44
N ALA A 388 5.38 14.63 -4.57
CA ALA A 388 5.18 14.02 -5.88
C ALA A 388 6.30 13.03 -6.23
N GLU A 389 7.56 13.40 -5.98
CA GLU A 389 8.71 12.52 -6.20
C GLU A 389 8.65 11.26 -5.33
N ARG A 390 8.36 11.41 -4.03
CA ARG A 390 8.18 10.27 -3.11
C ARG A 390 7.14 9.29 -3.66
N ILE A 391 5.98 9.81 -4.09
CA ILE A 391 4.89 8.98 -4.59
C ILE A 391 5.25 8.31 -5.91
N ASN A 392 5.89 9.03 -6.83
CA ASN A 392 6.35 8.45 -8.09
C ASN A 392 7.31 7.28 -7.85
N ILE A 393 8.16 7.36 -6.81
CA ILE A 393 9.03 6.26 -6.42
C ILE A 393 8.23 5.09 -5.83
N GLU A 394 7.32 5.35 -4.91
CA GLU A 394 6.48 4.28 -4.31
C GLU A 394 5.63 3.57 -5.36
N VAL A 395 5.03 4.32 -6.31
CA VAL A 395 4.27 3.76 -7.43
C VAL A 395 5.16 2.88 -8.31
N ARG A 396 6.35 3.37 -8.70
CA ARG A 396 7.31 2.58 -9.49
C ARG A 396 7.78 1.31 -8.76
N GLN A 397 7.94 1.38 -7.44
CA GLN A 397 8.29 0.20 -6.64
C GLN A 397 7.14 -0.82 -6.63
N ARG A 398 5.90 -0.37 -6.41
CA ARG A 398 4.71 -1.24 -6.45
C ARG A 398 4.54 -1.91 -7.82
N GLU A 399 4.69 -1.16 -8.90
CA GLU A 399 4.62 -1.71 -10.27
C GLU A 399 5.68 -2.77 -10.51
N ARG A 400 6.92 -2.56 -10.04
CA ARG A 400 8.00 -3.56 -10.14
C ARG A 400 7.69 -4.83 -9.35
N SER A 401 7.22 -4.70 -8.10
CA SER A 401 6.82 -5.85 -7.28
C SER A 401 5.65 -6.62 -7.89
N GLN A 402 4.66 -5.92 -8.45
CA GLN A 402 3.55 -6.56 -9.16
C GLN A 402 4.01 -7.33 -10.39
N ARG A 403 4.91 -6.75 -11.21
CA ARG A 403 5.50 -7.45 -12.36
C ARG A 403 6.27 -8.70 -11.95
N GLN A 404 7.02 -8.65 -10.85
CA GLN A 404 7.73 -9.82 -10.32
C GLN A 404 6.77 -10.93 -9.89
N VAL A 405 5.69 -10.59 -9.17
CA VAL A 405 4.65 -11.57 -8.79
C VAL A 405 3.99 -12.17 -10.02
N GLN A 406 3.67 -11.35 -11.03
CA GLN A 406 3.04 -11.82 -12.26
C GLN A 406 3.96 -12.75 -13.07
N GLN A 407 5.25 -12.45 -13.15
CA GLN A 407 6.25 -13.32 -13.79
C GLN A 407 6.41 -14.65 -13.06
N ALA A 408 6.46 -14.62 -11.71
CA ALA A 408 6.55 -15.82 -10.90
C ALA A 408 5.31 -16.72 -11.08
N GLN A 409 4.11 -16.13 -11.13
CA GLN A 409 2.86 -16.85 -11.41
C GLN A 409 2.85 -17.47 -12.80
N ALA A 410 3.27 -16.73 -13.84
CA ALA A 410 3.35 -17.25 -15.20
C ALA A 410 4.31 -18.45 -15.29
N HIS A 411 5.48 -18.36 -14.65
CA HIS A 411 6.43 -19.46 -14.62
C HIS A 411 5.90 -20.68 -13.85
N ALA A 412 5.25 -20.47 -12.70
CA ALA A 412 4.64 -21.56 -11.94
C ALA A 412 3.54 -22.28 -12.73
N LEU A 413 2.71 -21.53 -13.47
CA LEU A 413 1.69 -22.10 -14.35
C LEU A 413 2.32 -22.94 -15.47
N GLU A 414 3.40 -22.45 -16.10
CA GLU A 414 4.11 -23.20 -17.13
C GLU A 414 4.67 -24.52 -16.58
N VAL A 415 5.28 -24.51 -15.40
CA VAL A 415 5.77 -25.72 -14.73
C VAL A 415 4.62 -26.68 -14.42
N GLN A 416 3.47 -26.17 -13.97
CA GLN A 416 2.29 -26.99 -13.69
C GLN A 416 1.71 -27.63 -14.96
N LEU A 417 1.63 -26.89 -16.06
CA LEU A 417 1.18 -27.43 -17.35
C LEU A 417 2.13 -28.54 -17.82
N ARG A 418 3.45 -28.33 -17.79
CA ARG A 418 4.44 -29.36 -18.13
C ARG A 418 4.32 -30.60 -17.24
N ALA A 419 4.09 -30.41 -15.93
CA ALA A 419 3.88 -31.52 -15.00
C ALA A 419 2.60 -32.28 -15.31
N ASN A 420 1.52 -31.58 -15.69
CA ASN A 420 0.27 -32.21 -16.08
C ASN A 420 0.42 -33.01 -17.39
N ASP A 421 1.06 -32.44 -18.42
CA ASP A 421 1.34 -33.14 -19.68
C ASP A 421 2.17 -34.41 -19.43
N THR A 422 3.18 -34.32 -18.55
CA THR A 422 4.01 -35.47 -18.16
C THR A 422 3.19 -36.52 -17.40
N LEU A 423 2.25 -36.10 -16.56
CA LEU A 423 1.38 -36.99 -15.82
C LEU A 423 0.40 -37.70 -16.76
N GLU A 424 -0.22 -36.98 -17.69
CA GLU A 424 -1.12 -37.53 -18.71
C GLU A 424 -0.42 -38.59 -19.56
N GLU A 425 0.81 -38.33 -20.00
CA GLU A 425 1.62 -39.31 -20.74
C GLU A 425 1.90 -40.57 -19.90
N ARG A 426 2.27 -40.41 -18.63
CA ARG A 426 2.52 -41.54 -17.72
C ARG A 426 1.25 -42.36 -17.47
N VAL A 427 0.11 -41.69 -17.29
CA VAL A 427 -1.18 -42.35 -17.10
C VAL A 427 -1.51 -43.18 -18.35
N ARG A 428 -1.38 -42.62 -19.55
CA ARG A 428 -1.60 -43.35 -20.81
C ARG A 428 -0.73 -44.60 -20.91
N GLN A 429 0.59 -44.45 -20.70
CA GLN A 429 1.54 -45.57 -20.75
C GLN A 429 1.20 -46.68 -19.75
N ARG A 430 0.76 -46.31 -18.53
CA ARG A 430 0.33 -47.30 -17.52
C ARG A 430 -0.94 -48.02 -17.93
N THR A 431 -1.91 -47.32 -18.49
CA THR A 431 -3.16 -47.92 -18.96
C THR A 431 -2.90 -48.96 -20.05
N GLU A 432 -2.08 -48.62 -21.05
CA GLU A 432 -1.70 -49.56 -22.13
C GLU A 432 -0.98 -50.81 -21.59
N GLN A 433 -0.05 -50.63 -20.63
CA GLN A 433 0.64 -51.77 -19.98
C GLN A 433 -0.33 -52.69 -19.24
N LEU A 434 -1.31 -52.10 -18.53
CA LEU A 434 -2.35 -52.83 -17.81
C LEU A 434 -3.25 -53.63 -18.76
N GLU A 435 -3.68 -53.03 -19.86
CA GLU A 435 -4.49 -53.71 -20.88
C GLU A 435 -3.74 -54.89 -21.50
N MET A 436 -2.48 -54.71 -21.88
CA MET A 436 -1.65 -55.78 -22.43
C MET A 436 -1.42 -56.92 -21.42
N ALA A 437 -1.22 -56.60 -20.13
CA ALA A 437 -1.08 -57.59 -19.07
C ALA A 437 -2.38 -58.39 -18.88
N ASN A 438 -3.54 -57.72 -18.87
CA ASN A 438 -4.84 -58.36 -18.76
C ASN A 438 -5.11 -59.32 -19.93
N LEU A 439 -4.87 -58.89 -21.17
CA LEU A 439 -5.01 -59.75 -22.35
C LEU A 439 -4.14 -61.00 -22.29
N LYS A 440 -2.92 -60.89 -21.73
CA LYS A 440 -2.02 -62.03 -21.56
C LYS A 440 -2.51 -62.99 -20.48
N LEU A 441 -3.04 -62.48 -19.37
CA LEU A 441 -3.62 -63.28 -18.29
C LEU A 441 -4.86 -64.06 -18.76
N GLU A 442 -5.74 -63.44 -19.56
CA GLU A 442 -6.92 -64.12 -20.11
C GLU A 442 -6.53 -65.32 -20.99
N LYS A 443 -5.54 -65.16 -21.87
CA LYS A 443 -5.07 -66.26 -22.75
C LYS A 443 -4.47 -67.43 -21.98
N MET A 444 -3.83 -67.19 -20.84
CA MET A 444 -3.24 -68.25 -20.01
C MET A 444 -4.29 -69.04 -19.20
N SER A 445 -5.56 -68.60 -19.19
CA SER A 445 -6.62 -69.16 -18.35
C SER A 445 -7.50 -70.24 -19.03
N PHE A 446 -7.19 -70.71 -20.24
CA PHE A 446 -8.08 -71.60 -21.04
C PHE A 446 -7.64 -73.06 -21.22
N THR A 447 -6.49 -73.45 -20.70
CA THR A 447 -5.99 -74.82 -20.77
C THR A 447 -6.08 -75.51 -19.41
N ASP A 448 -6.33 -76.82 -19.41
CA ASP A 448 -6.22 -77.66 -18.22
C ASP A 448 -4.74 -78.00 -17.98
N GLY A 449 -4.26 -77.71 -16.77
CA GLY A 449 -2.83 -77.83 -16.43
C GLY A 449 -2.31 -79.28 -16.39
N LEU A 450 -3.18 -80.29 -16.29
CA LEU A 450 -2.78 -81.69 -16.24
C LEU A 450 -2.79 -82.35 -17.62
N THR A 451 -3.87 -82.17 -18.37
CA THR A 451 -4.13 -82.92 -19.62
C THR A 451 -3.72 -82.16 -20.88
N GLY A 452 -3.51 -80.84 -20.78
CA GLY A 452 -3.21 -79.98 -21.93
C GLY A 452 -4.39 -79.77 -22.89
N LEU A 453 -5.56 -80.36 -22.61
CA LEU A 453 -6.82 -80.03 -23.27
C LEU A 453 -7.32 -78.65 -22.80
N HIS A 454 -8.36 -78.15 -23.44
CA HIS A 454 -9.07 -76.98 -22.93
C HIS A 454 -9.72 -77.27 -21.57
N ASN A 455 -9.85 -76.26 -20.72
CA ASN A 455 -10.54 -76.41 -19.44
C ASN A 455 -12.04 -76.15 -19.58
N ARG A 456 -12.79 -76.45 -18.51
CA ARG A 456 -14.24 -76.22 -18.43
C ARG A 456 -14.68 -74.82 -18.87
N ARG A 457 -13.96 -73.77 -18.46
CA ARG A 457 -14.32 -72.38 -18.80
C ARG A 457 -14.25 -72.13 -20.30
N PHE A 458 -13.23 -72.66 -20.97
CA PHE A 458 -13.12 -72.56 -22.42
C PHE A 458 -14.23 -73.36 -23.12
N PHE A 459 -14.53 -74.57 -22.63
CA PHE A 459 -15.61 -75.40 -23.19
C PHE A 459 -16.97 -74.69 -23.14
N GLU A 460 -17.35 -74.15 -21.98
CA GLU A 460 -18.63 -73.44 -21.79
C GLU A 460 -18.74 -72.23 -22.72
N GLN A 461 -17.68 -71.40 -22.80
CA GLN A 461 -17.65 -70.27 -23.74
C GLN A 461 -17.75 -70.72 -25.21
N ARG A 462 -17.08 -71.82 -25.56
CA ARG A 462 -17.09 -72.33 -26.93
C ARG A 462 -18.42 -72.96 -27.31
N LEU A 463 -19.07 -73.64 -26.36
CA LEU A 463 -20.41 -74.19 -26.49
C LEU A 463 -21.41 -73.09 -26.80
N ASP A 464 -21.41 -71.99 -26.04
CA ASP A 464 -22.33 -70.87 -26.27
C ASP A 464 -22.13 -70.25 -27.67
N LEU A 465 -20.88 -70.04 -28.07
CA LEU A 465 -20.55 -69.49 -29.40
C LEU A 465 -20.97 -70.42 -30.55
N GLU A 466 -20.64 -71.70 -30.47
CA GLU A 466 -20.99 -72.66 -31.53
C GLU A 466 -22.48 -73.00 -31.54
N TYR A 467 -23.18 -72.93 -30.40
CA TYR A 467 -24.62 -73.06 -30.33
C TYR A 467 -25.32 -71.89 -31.03
N ALA A 468 -24.92 -70.65 -30.74
CA ALA A 468 -25.43 -69.46 -31.45
C ALA A 468 -25.15 -69.53 -32.96
N ARG A 469 -23.97 -70.01 -33.34
CA ARG A 469 -23.62 -70.25 -34.74
C ARG A 469 -24.49 -71.32 -35.38
N ALA A 470 -24.69 -72.44 -34.71
CA ALA A 470 -25.52 -73.54 -35.20
C ALA A 470 -27.00 -73.14 -35.36
N PHE A 471 -27.52 -72.32 -34.44
CA PHE A 471 -28.86 -71.73 -34.52
C PHE A 471 -29.03 -70.84 -35.75
N ARG A 472 -28.05 -69.97 -36.01
CA ARG A 472 -28.07 -69.04 -37.15
C ARG A 472 -27.90 -69.76 -38.49
N ASP A 473 -26.93 -70.67 -38.56
CA ASP A 473 -26.53 -71.33 -39.80
C ASP A 473 -27.38 -72.59 -40.10
N LYS A 474 -28.29 -72.96 -39.18
CA LYS A 474 -29.17 -74.15 -39.24
C LYS A 474 -28.39 -75.45 -39.50
N ILE A 475 -27.28 -75.58 -38.79
CA ILE A 475 -26.39 -76.76 -38.84
C ILE A 475 -26.51 -77.58 -37.56
N THR A 476 -26.21 -78.88 -37.65
CA THR A 476 -26.18 -79.75 -36.48
C THR A 476 -24.98 -79.44 -35.59
N LEU A 477 -25.22 -79.34 -34.29
CA LEU A 477 -24.19 -79.27 -33.25
C LEU A 477 -24.30 -80.51 -32.37
N VAL A 478 -23.17 -81.14 -32.09
CA VAL A 478 -23.11 -82.35 -31.25
C VAL A 478 -22.20 -82.10 -30.06
N ALA A 479 -22.67 -82.46 -28.87
CA ALA A 479 -21.87 -82.54 -27.66
C ALA A 479 -21.73 -84.01 -27.23
N MET A 480 -20.57 -84.33 -26.69
CA MET A 480 -20.28 -85.61 -26.05
C MET A 480 -19.79 -85.36 -24.63
N VAL A 481 -20.26 -86.18 -23.71
CA VAL A 481 -19.70 -86.28 -22.36
C VAL A 481 -19.10 -87.68 -22.23
N LEU A 482 -17.83 -87.72 -21.83
CA LEU A 482 -17.03 -88.92 -21.72
C LEU A 482 -16.53 -89.04 -20.28
N ASP A 483 -16.53 -90.25 -19.75
CA ASP A 483 -16.05 -90.52 -18.40
C ASP A 483 -15.29 -91.85 -18.36
N ILE A 484 -14.16 -91.86 -17.65
CA ILE A 484 -13.33 -93.04 -17.48
C ILE A 484 -14.01 -94.02 -16.52
N ASP A 485 -14.30 -95.22 -17.02
CA ASP A 485 -15.03 -96.21 -16.26
C ASP A 485 -14.27 -96.67 -15.02
N ASN A 486 -14.94 -96.63 -13.86
CA ASN A 486 -14.39 -97.05 -12.57
C ASN A 486 -13.09 -96.31 -12.17
N PHE A 487 -12.89 -95.07 -12.63
CA PHE A 487 -11.65 -94.32 -12.39
C PHE A 487 -11.29 -94.15 -10.91
N LYS A 488 -12.29 -93.96 -10.03
CA LYS A 488 -12.05 -93.94 -8.57
C LYS A 488 -11.39 -95.24 -8.09
N ARG A 489 -11.89 -96.41 -8.52
CA ARG A 489 -11.31 -97.72 -8.19
C ARG A 489 -9.91 -97.88 -8.80
N PHE A 490 -9.71 -97.35 -10.01
CA PHE A 490 -8.40 -97.31 -10.65
C PHE A 490 -7.39 -96.54 -9.79
N ASN A 491 -7.76 -95.34 -9.32
CA ASN A 491 -6.94 -94.53 -8.42
C ASN A 491 -6.70 -95.21 -7.07
N ASP A 492 -7.73 -95.81 -6.48
CA ASP A 492 -7.61 -96.53 -5.21
C ASP A 492 -6.66 -97.75 -5.33
N THR A 493 -6.52 -98.31 -6.54
CA THR A 493 -5.67 -99.49 -6.80
C THR A 493 -4.23 -99.11 -7.18
N TYR A 494 -4.04 -98.11 -8.03
CA TYR A 494 -2.72 -97.79 -8.63
C TYR A 494 -2.14 -96.44 -8.17
N GLY A 495 -2.88 -95.70 -7.34
CA GLY A 495 -2.48 -94.39 -6.82
C GLY A 495 -2.77 -93.24 -7.79
N HIS A 496 -2.96 -92.04 -7.23
CA HIS A 496 -3.34 -90.85 -7.99
C HIS A 496 -2.34 -90.43 -9.07
N LEU A 497 -1.03 -90.68 -8.88
CA LEU A 497 -0.01 -90.35 -9.89
C LEU A 497 -0.17 -91.20 -11.17
N VAL A 498 -0.51 -92.48 -11.03
CA VAL A 498 -0.82 -93.36 -12.17
C VAL A 498 -2.18 -92.97 -12.77
N GLY A 499 -3.13 -92.56 -11.92
CA GLY A 499 -4.38 -91.92 -12.34
C GLY A 499 -4.18 -90.72 -13.26
N ASP A 500 -3.30 -89.81 -12.89
CA ASP A 500 -2.94 -88.62 -13.68
C ASP A 500 -2.31 -89.00 -15.03
N GLN A 501 -1.49 -90.05 -15.07
CA GLN A 501 -0.95 -90.60 -16.33
C GLN A 501 -2.05 -91.21 -17.20
N CYS A 502 -3.01 -91.91 -16.59
CA CYS A 502 -4.18 -92.43 -17.29
C CYS A 502 -5.02 -91.29 -17.87
N LEU A 503 -5.28 -90.22 -17.12
CA LEU A 503 -6.00 -89.03 -17.60
C LEU A 503 -5.29 -88.37 -18.77
N LYS A 504 -3.96 -88.24 -18.72
CA LYS A 504 -3.16 -87.72 -19.84
C LYS A 504 -3.27 -88.60 -21.09
N ALA A 505 -3.12 -89.91 -20.92
CA ALA A 505 -3.17 -90.85 -22.04
C ALA A 505 -4.57 -90.89 -22.68
N VAL A 506 -5.64 -90.84 -21.89
CA VAL A 506 -7.01 -90.73 -22.39
C VAL A 506 -7.23 -89.38 -23.09
N ALA A 507 -6.76 -88.28 -22.52
CA ALA A 507 -6.85 -86.96 -23.14
C ALA A 507 -6.13 -86.89 -24.50
N GLU A 508 -4.92 -87.46 -24.59
CA GLU A 508 -4.17 -87.57 -25.85
C GLU A 508 -4.90 -88.45 -26.86
N THR A 509 -5.51 -89.54 -26.40
CA THR A 509 -6.33 -90.43 -27.24
C THR A 509 -7.53 -89.69 -27.81
N ILE A 510 -8.30 -88.97 -26.97
CA ILE A 510 -9.42 -88.14 -27.42
C ILE A 510 -8.94 -87.15 -28.48
N ARG A 511 -7.88 -86.38 -28.18
CA ARG A 511 -7.34 -85.39 -29.10
C ARG A 511 -6.90 -85.99 -30.44
N ALA A 512 -6.25 -87.16 -30.42
CA ALA A 512 -5.78 -87.84 -31.63
C ALA A 512 -6.94 -88.34 -32.52
N GLN A 513 -8.12 -88.56 -31.95
CA GLN A 513 -9.30 -88.96 -32.72
C GLN A 513 -10.11 -87.77 -33.26
N LEU A 514 -9.78 -86.53 -32.89
CA LEU A 514 -10.40 -85.33 -33.45
C LEU A 514 -9.58 -84.81 -34.62
N GLN A 515 -10.21 -84.73 -35.80
CA GLN A 515 -9.50 -84.49 -37.06
C GLN A 515 -9.76 -83.08 -37.62
N ARG A 516 -10.74 -82.34 -37.09
CA ARG A 516 -11.10 -81.02 -37.60
C ARG A 516 -10.64 -79.92 -36.62
N PRO A 517 -10.13 -78.78 -37.11
CA PRO A 517 -9.78 -77.64 -36.27
C PRO A 517 -10.94 -77.06 -35.44
N THR A 518 -12.18 -77.33 -35.84
CA THR A 518 -13.39 -76.90 -35.15
C THR A 518 -13.82 -77.83 -34.02
N ASP A 519 -13.27 -79.05 -33.96
CA ASP A 519 -13.59 -80.02 -32.93
C ASP A 519 -12.88 -79.58 -31.64
N VAL A 520 -13.63 -79.48 -30.54
CA VAL A 520 -13.09 -79.03 -29.26
C VAL A 520 -13.14 -80.16 -28.26
N ALA A 521 -11.98 -80.59 -27.77
CA ALA A 521 -11.85 -81.47 -26.61
C ALA A 521 -11.49 -80.65 -25.37
N SER A 522 -12.19 -80.90 -24.27
CA SER A 522 -11.95 -80.25 -22.99
C SER A 522 -11.99 -81.25 -21.84
N ARG A 523 -11.20 -81.02 -20.80
CA ARG A 523 -11.40 -81.68 -19.52
C ARG A 523 -12.42 -80.86 -18.72
N TYR A 524 -13.58 -81.44 -18.49
CA TYR A 524 -14.71 -80.75 -17.87
C TYR A 524 -14.57 -80.73 -16.34
N GLY A 525 -14.01 -81.79 -15.75
CA GLY A 525 -13.64 -81.87 -14.34
C GLY A 525 -13.33 -83.30 -13.91
N GLY A 526 -12.36 -83.51 -13.01
CA GLY A 526 -12.01 -84.86 -12.54
C GLY A 526 -11.61 -85.79 -13.70
N GLU A 527 -12.36 -86.86 -13.89
CA GLU A 527 -12.26 -87.85 -14.96
C GLU A 527 -13.20 -87.62 -16.15
N GLU A 528 -13.95 -86.52 -16.14
CA GLU A 528 -14.92 -86.17 -17.17
C GLU A 528 -14.28 -85.32 -18.27
N PHE A 529 -14.54 -85.71 -19.50
CA PHE A 529 -14.14 -85.00 -20.71
C PHE A 529 -15.37 -84.63 -21.52
N CYS A 530 -15.31 -83.49 -22.19
CA CYS A 530 -16.33 -83.08 -23.14
C CYS A 530 -15.72 -82.88 -24.53
N VAL A 531 -16.48 -83.29 -25.54
CA VAL A 531 -16.14 -83.03 -26.94
C VAL A 531 -17.30 -82.30 -27.60
N LEU A 532 -17.00 -81.20 -28.30
CA LEU A 532 -17.94 -80.44 -29.10
C LEU A 532 -17.60 -80.59 -30.57
N LEU A 533 -18.57 -81.04 -31.38
CA LEU A 533 -18.42 -81.24 -32.83
C LEU A 533 -19.43 -80.37 -33.60
N PRO A 534 -19.01 -79.19 -34.07
CA PRO A 534 -19.82 -78.36 -34.96
C PRO A 534 -20.03 -79.03 -36.33
N ALA A 535 -21.17 -78.75 -36.98
CA ALA A 535 -21.51 -79.21 -38.33
C ALA A 535 -21.29 -80.73 -38.54
N THR A 536 -21.68 -81.53 -37.55
CA THR A 536 -21.48 -82.98 -37.56
C THR A 536 -22.83 -83.67 -37.38
N SER A 537 -23.15 -84.62 -38.26
CA SER A 537 -24.37 -85.41 -38.12
C SER A 537 -24.28 -86.34 -36.90
N LEU A 538 -25.42 -86.74 -36.34
CA LEU A 538 -25.47 -87.69 -35.22
C LEU A 538 -24.74 -88.99 -35.54
N GLU A 539 -24.91 -89.52 -36.76
CA GLU A 539 -24.19 -90.72 -37.22
C GLU A 539 -22.67 -90.52 -37.24
N GLY A 540 -22.21 -89.39 -37.79
CA GLY A 540 -20.79 -89.04 -37.80
C GLY A 540 -20.22 -88.87 -36.38
N ALA A 541 -21.00 -88.29 -35.47
CA ALA A 541 -20.60 -88.14 -34.08
C ALA A 541 -20.56 -89.48 -33.34
N CYS A 542 -21.51 -90.39 -33.57
CA CYS A 542 -21.46 -91.75 -33.04
C CYS A 542 -20.22 -92.50 -33.55
N HIS A 543 -19.84 -92.34 -34.82
CA HIS A 543 -18.59 -92.90 -35.33
C HIS A 543 -17.35 -92.32 -34.64
N VAL A 544 -17.30 -91.02 -34.39
CA VAL A 544 -16.20 -90.38 -33.64
C VAL A 544 -16.16 -90.90 -32.20
N ALA A 545 -17.31 -90.95 -31.52
CA ALA A 545 -17.43 -91.46 -30.16
C ALA A 545 -16.96 -92.92 -30.07
N GLU A 546 -17.40 -93.78 -30.98
CA GLU A 546 -17.02 -95.19 -30.98
C GLU A 546 -15.53 -95.38 -31.29
N ARG A 547 -14.97 -94.53 -32.16
CA ARG A 547 -13.52 -94.51 -32.42
C ARG A 547 -12.74 -94.10 -31.18
N ILE A 548 -13.19 -93.10 -30.41
CA ILE A 548 -12.56 -92.71 -29.14
C ILE A 548 -12.68 -93.86 -28.13
N ARG A 549 -13.85 -94.50 -28.01
CA ARG A 549 -14.09 -95.63 -27.11
C ARG A 549 -13.15 -96.80 -27.41
N LEU A 550 -13.12 -97.25 -28.67
CA LEU A 550 -12.25 -98.33 -29.14
C LEU A 550 -10.77 -97.99 -29.00
N ALA A 551 -10.37 -96.75 -29.32
CA ALA A 551 -8.97 -96.33 -29.16
C ALA A 551 -8.55 -96.31 -27.69
N THR A 552 -9.46 -95.97 -26.78
CA THR A 552 -9.20 -95.98 -25.33
C THR A 552 -9.16 -97.40 -24.77
N GLU A 553 -10.08 -98.28 -25.20
CA GLU A 553 -10.07 -99.70 -24.87
C GLU A 553 -8.77 -100.39 -25.33
N ASN A 554 -8.27 -100.01 -26.50
CA ASN A 554 -7.03 -100.52 -27.08
C ASN A 554 -5.79 -99.67 -26.73
N LEU A 555 -5.88 -98.76 -25.76
CA LEU A 555 -4.80 -97.83 -25.38
C LEU A 555 -3.51 -98.56 -24.96
N GLY A 556 -3.62 -99.82 -24.55
CA GLY A 556 -2.45 -100.60 -24.15
C GLY A 556 -1.81 -100.09 -22.86
N PHE A 557 -2.60 -99.52 -21.94
CA PHE A 557 -2.08 -98.80 -20.77
C PHE A 557 -1.28 -99.73 -19.85
N LEU A 558 0.02 -99.45 -19.66
CA LEU A 558 0.93 -100.28 -18.87
C LEU A 558 1.19 -99.65 -17.49
N VAL A 559 0.97 -100.44 -16.44
CA VAL A 559 1.37 -100.09 -15.06
C VAL A 559 2.41 -101.12 -14.62
N GLU A 560 3.63 -100.67 -14.33
CA GLU A 560 4.76 -101.54 -13.95
C GLU A 560 4.99 -102.72 -14.91
N GLY A 561 4.80 -102.48 -16.22
CA GLY A 561 4.97 -103.49 -17.27
C GLY A 561 3.79 -104.46 -17.45
N LYS A 562 2.69 -104.30 -16.69
CA LYS A 562 1.45 -105.07 -16.86
C LYS A 562 0.38 -104.26 -17.58
N LEU A 563 -0.34 -104.91 -18.48
CA LEU A 563 -1.47 -104.31 -19.19
C LEU A 563 -2.67 -104.15 -18.24
N VAL A 564 -3.12 -102.90 -18.07
CA VAL A 564 -4.30 -102.55 -17.28
C VAL A 564 -5.41 -102.08 -18.22
N PRO A 565 -6.60 -102.70 -18.19
CA PRO A 565 -7.70 -102.27 -19.05
C PRO A 565 -8.22 -100.90 -18.61
N VAL A 566 -8.31 -99.97 -19.57
CA VAL A 566 -8.93 -98.66 -19.40
C VAL A 566 -10.07 -98.57 -20.41
N SER A 567 -11.27 -98.25 -19.95
CA SER A 567 -12.43 -98.04 -20.83
C SER A 567 -13.12 -96.73 -20.48
N ILE A 568 -13.90 -96.22 -21.43
CA ILE A 568 -14.68 -95.00 -21.24
C ILE A 568 -16.13 -95.27 -21.63
N SER A 569 -17.03 -94.65 -20.88
CA SER A 569 -18.43 -94.53 -21.28
C SER A 569 -18.62 -93.18 -21.95
N ILE A 570 -19.43 -93.13 -23.01
CA ILE A 570 -19.69 -91.91 -23.77
C ILE A 570 -21.18 -91.72 -23.94
N GLY A 571 -21.66 -90.52 -23.64
CA GLY A 571 -22.97 -90.03 -24.01
C GLY A 571 -22.88 -89.04 -25.15
N VAL A 572 -23.68 -89.22 -26.19
CA VAL A 572 -23.71 -88.34 -27.37
C VAL A 572 -25.09 -87.70 -27.46
N ALA A 573 -25.14 -86.38 -27.62
CA ALA A 573 -26.38 -85.68 -27.96
C ALA A 573 -26.12 -84.65 -29.05
N GLY A 574 -27.03 -84.56 -30.02
CA GLY A 574 -26.92 -83.62 -31.11
C GLY A 574 -28.28 -83.13 -31.55
N LEU A 575 -28.31 -81.85 -31.94
CA LEU A 575 -29.52 -81.18 -32.38
C LEU A 575 -29.18 -80.09 -33.40
N VAL A 576 -30.19 -79.65 -34.14
CA VAL A 576 -30.15 -78.37 -34.85
C VAL A 576 -30.89 -77.38 -33.94
N PRO A 577 -30.26 -76.31 -33.43
CA PRO A 577 -30.92 -75.42 -32.49
C PRO A 577 -32.18 -74.76 -33.10
N GLU A 578 -33.30 -74.90 -32.39
CA GLU A 578 -34.59 -74.28 -32.74
C GLU A 578 -34.82 -72.96 -32.00
N GLU A 579 -34.14 -72.77 -30.86
CA GLU A 579 -34.18 -71.56 -30.03
C GLU A 579 -32.76 -71.11 -29.67
N GLU A 580 -32.59 -69.82 -29.40
CA GLU A 580 -31.32 -69.22 -29.00
C GLU A 580 -31.03 -69.50 -27.50
N GLY A 581 -29.76 -69.77 -27.16
CA GLY A 581 -29.31 -69.82 -25.75
C GLY A 581 -29.51 -71.12 -24.98
N ALA A 582 -29.89 -72.24 -25.62
CA ALA A 582 -30.09 -73.54 -24.96
C ALA A 582 -28.89 -74.52 -25.06
N GLY A 583 -27.66 -74.02 -25.19
CA GLY A 583 -26.45 -74.85 -25.28
C GLY A 583 -26.23 -75.78 -24.08
N GLN A 584 -26.58 -75.33 -22.88
CA GLN A 584 -26.53 -76.17 -21.67
C GLN A 584 -27.51 -77.35 -21.72
N THR A 585 -28.63 -77.22 -22.43
CA THR A 585 -29.59 -78.33 -22.62
C THR A 585 -28.96 -79.44 -23.46
N LEU A 586 -28.22 -79.08 -24.52
CA LEU A 586 -27.47 -80.05 -25.33
C LEU A 586 -26.44 -80.84 -24.50
N LEU A 587 -25.72 -80.15 -23.61
CA LEU A 587 -24.76 -80.80 -22.72
C LEU A 587 -25.44 -81.73 -21.72
N LYS A 588 -26.58 -81.31 -21.14
CA LYS A 588 -27.39 -82.15 -20.24
C LYS A 588 -27.92 -83.42 -20.92
N MET A 589 -28.33 -83.32 -22.18
CA MET A 589 -28.76 -84.50 -22.96
C MET A 589 -27.61 -85.49 -23.15
N ALA A 590 -26.40 -85.00 -23.45
CA ALA A 590 -25.23 -85.85 -23.57
C ALA A 590 -24.84 -86.50 -22.22
N ASP A 591 -25.00 -85.77 -21.11
CA ASP A 591 -24.77 -86.30 -19.75
C ASP A 591 -25.78 -87.40 -19.37
N LEU A 592 -27.07 -87.21 -19.69
CA LEU A 592 -28.10 -88.25 -19.51
C LEU A 592 -27.78 -89.51 -20.32
N ALA A 593 -27.33 -89.36 -21.56
CA ALA A 593 -26.88 -90.48 -22.37
C ALA A 593 -25.63 -91.17 -21.79
N LEU A 594 -24.71 -90.41 -21.18
CA LEU A 594 -23.54 -90.98 -20.49
C LEU A 594 -23.97 -91.80 -19.27
N TYR A 595 -24.93 -91.28 -18.49
CA TYR A 595 -25.52 -92.00 -17.38
C TYR A 595 -26.11 -93.34 -17.84
N GLU A 596 -26.84 -93.36 -18.95
CA GLU A 596 -27.33 -94.61 -19.54
C GLU A 596 -26.20 -95.56 -19.96
N SER A 597 -25.13 -95.06 -20.59
CA SER A 597 -23.95 -95.86 -20.91
C SER A 597 -23.37 -96.55 -19.68
N LYS A 598 -23.24 -95.81 -18.56
CA LYS A 598 -22.73 -96.33 -17.29
C LYS A 598 -23.64 -97.41 -16.69
N HIS A 599 -24.97 -97.25 -16.80
CA HIS A 599 -25.94 -98.22 -16.27
C HIS A 599 -26.10 -99.48 -17.13
N LYS A 600 -25.96 -99.36 -18.46
CA LYS A 600 -26.10 -100.48 -19.41
C LYS A 600 -24.80 -101.30 -19.60
N GLY A 601 -23.90 -101.26 -18.62
CA GLY A 601 -22.70 -102.10 -18.57
C GLY A 601 -21.37 -101.41 -18.83
N ARG A 602 -21.34 -100.07 -18.95
CA ARG A 602 -20.13 -99.27 -19.23
C ARG A 602 -19.45 -99.62 -20.58
N ASN A 603 -18.32 -98.99 -20.87
CA ASN A 603 -17.52 -99.20 -22.08
C ASN A 603 -18.39 -99.19 -23.35
N ARG A 604 -19.21 -98.15 -23.51
CA ARG A 604 -20.15 -98.02 -24.63
C ARG A 604 -20.46 -96.57 -24.95
N VAL A 605 -20.96 -96.39 -26.17
CA VAL A 605 -21.56 -95.14 -26.63
C VAL A 605 -23.08 -95.29 -26.55
N THR A 606 -23.74 -94.32 -25.94
CA THR A 606 -25.20 -94.18 -25.98
C THR A 606 -25.54 -92.84 -26.61
N LEU A 607 -26.44 -92.88 -27.59
CA LEU A 607 -27.03 -91.67 -28.18
C LEU A 607 -28.24 -91.28 -27.32
N SER A 608 -28.36 -90.00 -26.97
CA SER A 608 -29.53 -89.48 -26.29
C SER A 608 -30.77 -89.73 -27.16
N GLU A 609 -31.73 -90.46 -26.63
CA GLU A 609 -33.08 -90.44 -27.16
C GLU A 609 -33.64 -89.03 -26.92
N THR A 610 -34.40 -88.48 -27.87
CA THR A 610 -35.06 -87.18 -27.72
C THR A 610 -35.81 -87.15 -26.39
N LEU A 611 -35.57 -86.13 -25.56
CA LEU A 611 -36.26 -85.94 -24.29
C LEU A 611 -37.78 -86.11 -24.52
N PRO A 612 -38.49 -86.94 -23.73
CA PRO A 612 -39.94 -86.87 -23.71
C PRO A 612 -40.36 -85.45 -23.32
N ALA A 613 -41.30 -84.91 -24.09
CA ALA A 613 -41.80 -83.54 -24.00
C ALA A 613 -42.25 -83.12 -22.58
#